data_AF-A0A075H4B8-F1
#
_entry.id   AF-A0A075H4B8-F1
#
_cell.length_a   1.000
_cell.length_b   1.000
_cell.length_c   1.000
_cell.angle_alpha   90.00
_cell.angle_beta   90.00
_cell.angle_gamma   90.00
#
_symmetry.space_group_name_H-M   'P 1'
#
loop_
_entity.id
_entity.type
_entity.pdbx_description
1 polymer ?
#
loop_
_entity_poly.entity_id
_entity_poly.type
_entity_poly.pdbx_seq_one_letter_code
_entity_poly.pdbx_strand_id
1 'polypeptide(L)'
;MALEQVLLTWIHITCAAIWVGGSLFIGVVFAPILKKMSMPIEERLQLMIKVGRRFNKLAVPALIILMATGMYQAHLILQKSDILLESSYGNILVIKIILVVALIVTFAIHVRVIRKDVEEKIMSKQISDVQLQVLRKKIIVLGEITVILSVIILFLAAALNSGGQF
;
A
#
# COMPACT_ATOMS: atom_id res chain seq x y z
N MET A 1 -30.47 -3.17 3.95
CA MET A 1 -29.84 -2.60 5.16
C MET A 1 -28.73 -3.50 5.73
N ALA A 2 -29.00 -4.69 6.29
CA ALA A 2 -27.93 -5.55 6.83
C ALA A 2 -27.02 -6.18 5.74
N LEU A 3 -27.61 -6.73 4.67
CA LEU A 3 -26.86 -7.37 3.58
C LEU A 3 -25.90 -6.39 2.88
N GLU A 4 -26.33 -5.15 2.68
CA GLU A 4 -25.52 -4.09 2.07
C GLU A 4 -24.26 -3.78 2.88
N GLN A 5 -24.41 -3.61 4.20
CA GLN A 5 -23.27 -3.37 5.10
C GLN A 5 -22.31 -4.56 5.14
N VAL A 6 -22.84 -5.78 5.14
CA VAL A 6 -22.03 -7.00 5.06
C VAL A 6 -21.24 -7.04 3.75
N LEU A 7 -21.88 -6.76 2.62
CA LEU A 7 -21.20 -6.73 1.31
C LEU A 7 -20.12 -5.64 1.25
N LEU A 8 -20.41 -4.43 1.71
CA LEU A 8 -19.44 -3.34 1.74
C LEU A 8 -18.23 -3.68 2.63
N THR A 9 -18.48 -4.27 3.79
CA THR A 9 -17.42 -4.71 4.71
C THR A 9 -16.61 -5.84 4.09
N TRP A 10 -17.26 -6.85 3.51
CA TRP A 10 -16.61 -7.96 2.82
C TRP A 10 -15.73 -7.48 1.65
N ILE A 11 -16.22 -6.54 0.84
CA ILE A 11 -15.44 -5.90 -0.23
C ILE A 11 -14.24 -5.15 0.35
N HIS A 12 -14.44 -4.36 1.40
CA HIS A 12 -13.38 -3.58 2.05
C HIS A 12 -12.26 -4.48 2.58
N ILE A 13 -12.59 -5.52 3.36
CA ILE A 13 -11.59 -6.44 3.93
C ILE A 13 -10.89 -7.26 2.85
N THR A 14 -11.59 -7.65 1.78
CA THR A 14 -10.99 -8.38 0.64
C THR A 14 -9.97 -7.49 -0.08
N CYS A 15 -10.32 -6.22 -0.32
CA CYS A 15 -9.40 -5.25 -0.92
C CYS A 15 -8.19 -4.97 -0.01
N ALA A 16 -8.42 -4.87 1.31
CA ALA A 16 -7.36 -4.71 2.29
C ALA A 16 -6.42 -5.93 2.30
N ALA A 17 -6.95 -7.15 2.23
CA ALA A 17 -6.16 -8.38 2.17
C ALA A 17 -5.29 -8.45 0.90
N ILE A 18 -5.84 -8.08 -0.26
CA ILE A 18 -5.09 -8.00 -1.52
C ILE A 18 -3.94 -6.99 -1.39
N TRP A 19 -4.25 -5.78 -0.90
CA TRP A 19 -3.29 -4.69 -0.80
C TRP A 19 -2.21 -4.96 0.24
N VAL A 20 -2.60 -5.15 1.51
CA VAL A 20 -1.68 -5.29 2.63
C VAL A 20 -0.95 -6.63 2.55
N GLY A 21 -1.67 -7.72 2.31
CA GLY A 21 -1.11 -9.07 2.21
C GLY A 21 -0.15 -9.22 1.03
N GLY A 22 -0.52 -8.72 -0.15
CA GLY A 22 0.36 -8.73 -1.31
C GLY A 22 1.60 -7.86 -1.14
N SER A 23 1.45 -6.67 -0.56
CA SER A 23 2.59 -5.79 -0.24
C SER A 23 3.55 -6.43 0.76
N LEU A 24 3.01 -7.06 1.82
CA LEU A 24 3.81 -7.82 2.80
C LEU A 24 4.56 -8.98 2.15
N PHE A 25 3.89 -9.77 1.30
CA PHE A 25 4.54 -10.85 0.57
C PHE A 25 5.71 -10.33 -0.29
N ILE A 26 5.52 -9.22 -1.01
CA ILE A 26 6.58 -8.63 -1.83
C ILE A 26 7.75 -8.16 -0.97
N GLY A 27 7.47 -7.42 0.11
CA GLY A 27 8.50 -6.81 0.96
C GLY A 27 9.26 -7.81 1.84
N VAL A 28 8.54 -8.76 2.45
CA VAL A 28 9.09 -9.66 3.50
C VAL A 28 9.55 -10.99 2.93
N VAL A 29 8.93 -11.48 1.84
CA VAL A 29 9.24 -12.81 1.28
C VAL A 29 10.00 -12.67 -0.03
N PHE A 30 9.39 -12.02 -1.02
CA PHE A 30 9.95 -11.99 -2.37
C PHE A 30 11.25 -11.17 -2.48
N ALA A 31 11.29 -9.95 -1.94
CA ALA A 31 12.48 -9.11 -2.02
C ALA A 31 13.72 -9.72 -1.31
N PRO A 32 13.62 -10.32 -0.12
CA PRO A 32 14.74 -11.02 0.52
C PRO A 32 15.23 -12.25 -0.24
N ILE A 33 14.31 -13.06 -0.80
CA ILE A 33 14.67 -14.21 -1.65
C ILE A 33 15.49 -13.73 -2.84
N LEU A 34 15.02 -12.68 -3.52
CA LEU A 34 15.69 -12.14 -4.70
C LEU A 34 17.06 -11.53 -4.38
N LYS A 35 17.24 -10.98 -3.17
CA LYS A 35 18.55 -10.51 -2.68
C LYS A 35 19.55 -11.66 -2.50
N LYS A 36 19.10 -12.88 -2.23
CA LYS A 36 19.97 -14.06 -2.01
C LYS A 36 20.32 -14.83 -3.29
N MET A 37 19.57 -14.65 -4.37
CA MET A 37 19.83 -15.33 -5.65
C MET A 37 21.15 -14.85 -6.28
N SER A 38 21.88 -15.73 -6.96
CA SER A 38 23.17 -15.44 -7.62
C SER A 38 23.04 -14.76 -9.00
N MET A 39 22.08 -13.84 -9.15
CA MET A 39 21.81 -13.15 -10.41
C MET A 39 22.51 -11.78 -10.49
N PRO A 40 22.78 -11.24 -11.68
CA PRO A 40 23.15 -9.83 -11.85
C PRO A 40 22.12 -8.88 -11.24
N ILE A 41 22.55 -7.68 -10.87
CA ILE A 41 21.67 -6.71 -10.20
C ILE A 41 20.56 -6.18 -11.13
N GLU A 42 20.85 -6.11 -12.43
CA GLU A 42 19.94 -5.73 -13.50
C GLU A 42 18.77 -6.71 -13.60
N GLU A 43 19.07 -8.01 -13.66
CA GLU A 43 18.08 -9.07 -13.77
C GLU A 43 17.17 -9.12 -12.54
N ARG A 44 17.74 -8.96 -11.34
CA ARG A 44 16.96 -8.85 -10.10
C ARG A 44 16.02 -7.65 -10.16
N LEU A 45 16.52 -6.49 -10.58
CA LEU A 45 15.71 -5.28 -10.66
C LEU A 45 14.58 -5.42 -11.70
N GLN A 46 14.87 -6.00 -12.86
CA GLN A 46 13.86 -6.31 -13.88
C GLN A 46 12.79 -7.26 -13.34
N LEU A 47 13.17 -8.30 -12.60
CA LEU A 47 12.21 -9.22 -11.98
C LEU A 47 11.34 -8.51 -10.94
N MET A 48 11.92 -7.65 -10.08
CA MET A 48 11.16 -6.82 -9.14
C MET A 48 10.13 -5.95 -9.85
N ILE A 49 10.53 -5.27 -10.91
CA ILE A 49 9.66 -4.39 -11.69
C ILE A 49 8.53 -5.19 -12.33
N LYS A 50 8.84 -6.34 -12.94
CA LYS A 50 7.85 -7.20 -13.60
C LYS A 50 6.82 -7.75 -12.63
N VAL A 51 7.26 -8.25 -11.47
CA VAL A 51 6.38 -8.75 -10.40
C VAL A 51 5.54 -7.61 -9.83
N GLY A 52 6.16 -6.47 -9.50
CA GLY A 52 5.46 -5.29 -8.97
C GLY A 52 4.38 -4.76 -9.92
N ARG A 53 4.67 -4.67 -11.23
CA ARG A 53 3.66 -4.28 -12.22
C ARG A 53 2.50 -5.26 -12.32
N ARG A 54 2.78 -6.57 -12.25
CA ARG A 54 1.73 -7.59 -12.28
C ARG A 54 0.87 -7.52 -11.02
N PHE A 55 1.48 -7.32 -9.85
CA PHE A 55 0.76 -7.07 -8.60
C PHE A 55 -0.10 -5.81 -8.67
N ASN A 56 0.44 -4.70 -9.21
CA ASN A 56 -0.28 -3.43 -9.31
C ASN A 56 -1.56 -3.52 -10.17
N LYS A 57 -1.66 -4.46 -11.11
CA LYS A 57 -2.93 -4.71 -11.84
C LYS A 57 -4.08 -5.12 -10.91
N LEU A 58 -3.78 -5.75 -9.77
CA LEU A 58 -4.75 -6.12 -8.75
C LEU A 58 -4.77 -5.11 -7.59
N ALA A 59 -3.59 -4.67 -7.15
CA ALA A 59 -3.44 -3.80 -6.00
C ALA A 59 -4.04 -2.40 -6.23
N VAL A 60 -3.88 -1.81 -7.42
CA VAL A 60 -4.40 -0.46 -7.69
C VAL A 60 -5.94 -0.42 -7.68
N PRO A 61 -6.66 -1.32 -8.40
CA PRO A 61 -8.12 -1.39 -8.26
C PRO A 61 -8.56 -1.67 -6.82
N ALA A 62 -7.88 -2.59 -6.12
CA ALA A 62 -8.18 -2.88 -4.72
C ALA A 62 -8.03 -1.64 -3.82
N LEU A 63 -6.97 -0.85 -4.00
CA LEU A 63 -6.75 0.39 -3.25
C LEU A 63 -7.85 1.42 -3.55
N ILE A 64 -8.28 1.56 -4.80
CA ILE A 64 -9.37 2.48 -5.18
C ILE A 64 -10.68 2.08 -4.48
N ILE A 65 -11.03 0.80 -4.53
CA ILE A 65 -12.23 0.28 -3.86
C ILE A 65 -12.11 0.43 -2.34
N LEU A 66 -10.93 0.19 -1.76
CA LEU A 66 -10.66 0.36 -0.34
C LEU A 66 -10.85 1.81 0.12
N MET A 67 -10.40 2.78 -0.69
CA MET A 67 -10.62 4.20 -0.43
C MET A 67 -12.11 4.56 -0.50
N ALA A 68 -12.81 4.12 -1.55
CA ALA A 68 -14.24 4.42 -1.73
C ALA A 68 -15.09 3.85 -0.58
N THR A 69 -14.87 2.58 -0.24
CA THR A 69 -15.57 1.92 0.87
C THR A 69 -15.19 2.50 2.24
N GLY A 70 -13.91 2.86 2.45
CA GLY A 70 -13.46 3.53 3.67
C GLY A 70 -14.07 4.92 3.85
N MET A 71 -14.15 5.70 2.77
CA MET A 71 -14.80 7.02 2.76
C MET A 71 -16.29 6.92 3.09
N TYR A 72 -16.98 5.95 2.48
CA TYR A 72 -18.39 5.70 2.75
C TYR A 72 -18.64 5.34 4.22
N GLN A 73 -17.85 4.42 4.79
CA GLN A 73 -17.96 4.06 6.20
C GLN A 73 -17.68 5.26 7.11
N ALA A 74 -16.62 6.03 6.83
CA ALA A 74 -16.32 7.25 7.58
C ALA A 74 -17.49 8.23 7.54
N HIS A 75 -18.09 8.45 6.36
CA HIS A 75 -19.26 9.34 6.23
C HIS A 75 -20.46 8.89 7.07
N LEU A 76 -20.78 7.60 7.08
CA LEU A 76 -21.86 7.06 7.92
C LEU A 76 -21.63 7.27 9.41
N ILE A 77 -20.37 7.17 9.85
CA ILE A 77 -20.01 7.43 11.24
C ILE A 77 -20.03 8.93 11.54
N LEU A 78 -19.59 9.76 10.59
CA LEU A 78 -19.54 11.22 10.77
C LEU A 78 -20.94 11.83 10.91
N GLN A 79 -21.97 11.22 10.32
CA GLN A 79 -23.37 11.63 10.50
C GLN A 79 -23.89 11.39 11.93
N LYS A 80 -23.21 10.58 12.73
CA LYS A 80 -23.53 10.35 14.14
C LYS A 80 -22.67 11.29 15.00
N SER A 81 -23.11 12.55 15.09
CA SER A 81 -22.35 13.68 15.66
C SER A 81 -21.80 13.44 17.08
N ASP A 82 -22.46 12.62 17.91
CA ASP A 82 -22.04 12.36 19.30
C ASP A 82 -20.71 11.58 19.42
N ILE A 83 -20.29 10.86 18.37
CA ILE A 83 -19.11 9.98 18.43
C ILE A 83 -17.82 10.76 18.12
N LEU A 84 -17.89 11.93 17.49
CA LEU A 84 -16.69 12.58 16.92
C LEU A 84 -16.00 13.60 17.82
N LEU A 85 -16.76 14.37 18.60
CA LEU A 85 -16.23 15.60 19.19
C LEU A 85 -15.59 15.38 20.57
N GLU A 86 -15.86 14.27 21.25
CA GLU A 86 -15.30 13.96 22.57
C GLU A 86 -14.58 12.60 22.66
N SER A 87 -14.53 11.80 21.60
CA SER A 87 -14.08 10.41 21.72
C SER A 87 -12.70 10.13 21.06
N SER A 88 -11.94 9.23 21.68
CA SER A 88 -10.72 8.61 21.13
C SER A 88 -10.90 8.11 19.69
N TYR A 89 -12.12 7.70 19.33
CA TYR A 89 -12.48 7.22 17.99
C TYR A 89 -12.23 8.28 16.90
N GLY A 90 -12.66 9.53 17.13
CA GLY A 90 -12.50 10.61 16.16
C GLY A 90 -11.03 10.87 15.83
N ASN A 91 -10.18 10.90 16.85
CA ASN A 91 -8.73 11.09 16.69
C ASN A 91 -8.10 9.96 15.88
N ILE A 92 -8.42 8.69 16.21
CA ILE A 92 -7.91 7.53 15.46
C ILE A 92 -8.34 7.59 14.00
N LEU A 93 -9.58 7.98 13.71
CA LEU A 93 -10.10 8.11 12.36
C LEU A 93 -9.34 9.19 11.55
N VAL A 94 -9.10 10.36 12.14
CA VAL A 94 -8.34 11.45 11.50
C VAL A 94 -6.91 11.01 11.21
N ILE A 95 -6.23 10.38 12.18
CA ILE A 95 -4.88 9.84 11.98
C ILE A 95 -4.87 8.82 10.85
N LYS A 96 -5.85 7.90 10.81
CA LYS A 96 -5.98 6.91 9.74
C LYS A 96 -6.14 7.57 8.36
N ILE A 97 -6.95 8.63 8.24
CA ILE A 97 -7.12 9.38 6.98
C ILE A 97 -5.78 10.02 6.55
N ILE A 98 -5.07 10.67 7.46
CA ILE A 98 -3.75 11.27 7.17
C ILE A 98 -2.78 10.20 6.67
N LEU A 99 -2.73 9.03 7.33
CA LEU A 99 -1.87 7.93 6.91
C LEU A 99 -2.27 7.35 5.55
N VAL A 100 -3.57 7.26 5.24
CA VAL A 100 -4.05 6.85 3.90
C VAL A 100 -3.58 7.85 2.84
N VAL A 101 -3.64 9.16 3.10
CA VAL A 101 -3.10 10.17 2.18
C VAL A 101 -1.60 10.00 1.99
N ALA A 102 -0.84 9.83 3.07
CA ALA A 102 0.60 9.57 3.01
C ALA A 102 0.94 8.29 2.22
N LEU A 103 0.15 7.22 2.40
CA LEU A 103 0.25 5.98 1.66
C LEU A 103 0.06 6.21 0.16
N ILE A 104 -0.99 6.94 -0.24
CA ILE A 104 -1.29 7.22 -1.64
C ILE A 104 -0.15 8.00 -2.29
N VAL A 105 0.35 9.05 -1.62
CA VAL A 105 1.47 9.86 -2.11
C VAL A 105 2.72 9.00 -2.28
N THR A 106 3.07 8.22 -1.25
CA THR A 106 4.25 7.33 -1.28
C THR A 106 4.14 6.31 -2.40
N PHE A 107 2.97 5.67 -2.55
CA PHE A 107 2.72 4.68 -3.59
C PHE A 107 2.75 5.30 -4.99
N ALA A 108 2.18 6.48 -5.18
CA ALA A 108 2.24 7.19 -6.45
C ALA A 108 3.68 7.53 -6.85
N ILE A 109 4.50 7.98 -5.89
CA ILE A 109 5.94 8.19 -6.10
C ILE A 109 6.62 6.86 -6.44
N HIS A 110 6.34 5.79 -5.70
CA HIS A 110 6.90 4.45 -5.94
C HIS A 110 6.63 3.96 -7.36
N VAL A 111 5.37 4.03 -7.83
CA VAL A 111 4.99 3.66 -9.20
C VAL A 111 5.66 4.56 -10.24
N ARG A 112 5.78 5.87 -9.96
CA ARG A 112 6.41 6.82 -10.88
C ARG A 112 7.92 6.59 -11.03
N VAL A 113 8.60 6.15 -9.97
CA VAL A 113 10.01 5.74 -10.02
C VAL A 113 10.18 4.46 -10.87
N ILE A 114 9.18 3.59 -10.92
CA ILE A 114 9.17 2.32 -11.68
C ILE A 114 8.57 2.50 -13.09
N ARG A 115 8.73 3.68 -13.70
CA ARG A 115 8.22 3.97 -15.05
C ARG A 115 8.98 3.18 -16.14
N LYS A 116 8.32 2.98 -17.28
CA LYS A 116 8.88 2.28 -18.47
C LYS A 116 10.23 2.85 -18.91
N ASP A 117 10.37 4.16 -18.85
CA ASP A 117 11.59 4.90 -19.21
C ASP A 117 12.84 4.43 -18.44
N VAL A 118 12.65 3.89 -17.22
CA VAL A 118 13.74 3.33 -16.40
C VAL A 118 14.11 1.92 -16.86
N GLU A 119 13.12 1.11 -17.20
CA GLU A 119 13.33 -0.24 -17.73
C GLU A 119 14.02 -0.19 -19.10
N GLU A 120 13.61 0.72 -19.98
CA GLU A 120 14.24 0.93 -21.29
C GLU A 120 15.71 1.32 -21.15
N LYS A 121 16.04 2.19 -20.19
CA LYS A 121 17.42 2.60 -19.90
C LYS A 121 18.28 1.49 -19.28
N ILE A 122 17.67 0.61 -18.48
CA ILE A 122 18.36 -0.60 -17.96
C ILE A 122 18.64 -1.56 -19.12
N MET A 123 17.66 -1.78 -20.01
CA MET A 123 17.81 -2.69 -21.16
C MET A 123 18.80 -2.18 -22.21
N SER A 124 18.92 -0.86 -22.39
CA SER A 124 19.89 -0.26 -23.32
C SER A 124 21.32 -0.16 -22.74
N LYS A 125 21.57 -0.67 -21.52
CA LYS A 125 22.85 -0.54 -20.78
C LYS A 125 23.35 0.91 -20.66
N GLN A 126 22.44 1.88 -20.68
CA GLN A 126 22.77 3.31 -20.59
C GLN A 126 22.88 3.81 -19.15
N ILE A 127 22.57 2.97 -18.16
CA ILE A 127 22.66 3.31 -16.73
C ILE A 127 23.98 2.77 -16.17
N SER A 128 24.74 3.64 -15.51
CA SER A 128 25.93 3.25 -14.74
C SER A 128 25.53 2.41 -13.50
N ASP A 129 26.38 1.47 -13.11
CA ASP A 129 26.20 0.65 -11.89
C ASP A 129 25.84 1.47 -10.65
N VAL A 130 26.42 2.66 -10.50
CA VAL A 130 26.14 3.58 -9.39
C VAL A 130 24.69 4.06 -9.42
N GLN A 131 24.20 4.46 -10.58
CA GLN A 131 22.82 4.91 -10.76
C GLN A 131 21.82 3.77 -10.54
N LEU A 132 22.19 2.55 -10.93
CA LEU A 132 21.37 1.35 -10.78
C LEU A 132 21.23 0.95 -9.30
N GLN A 133 22.31 1.07 -8.52
CA GLN A 133 22.25 0.87 -7.07
C GLN A 133 21.39 1.92 -6.35
N VAL A 134 21.52 3.20 -6.73
CA VAL A 134 20.70 4.29 -6.16
C VAL A 134 19.21 4.07 -6.45
N LEU A 135 18.88 3.72 -7.70
CA LEU A 135 17.53 3.42 -8.13
C LEU A 135 16.93 2.24 -7.35
N ARG A 136 17.68 1.14 -7.24
CA ARG A 136 17.27 -0.04 -6.47
C ARG A 136 16.97 0.34 -5.02
N LYS A 137 17.86 1.09 -4.37
CA LYS A 137 17.67 1.53 -2.97
C LYS A 137 16.41 2.37 -2.82
N LYS A 138 16.16 3.32 -3.73
CA LYS A 138 14.93 4.13 -3.74
C LYS A 138 13.67 3.27 -3.86
N ILE A 139 13.66 2.30 -4.78
CA ILE A 139 12.52 1.40 -4.99
C ILE A 139 12.24 0.58 -3.73
N ILE A 140 13.26 -0.02 -3.13
CA ILE A 140 13.12 -0.84 -1.91
C ILE A 140 12.59 0.01 -0.75
N VAL A 141 13.21 1.17 -0.47
CA VAL A 141 12.81 2.04 0.65
C VAL A 141 11.37 2.53 0.49
N LEU A 142 10.99 2.99 -0.71
CA LEU A 142 9.61 3.41 -0.97
C LEU A 142 8.61 2.24 -0.81
N GLY A 143 9.00 1.04 -1.20
CA GLY A 143 8.20 -0.17 -1.00
C GLY A 143 8.02 -0.50 0.48
N GLU A 144 9.11 -0.49 1.26
CA GLU A 144 9.08 -0.73 2.72
C GLU A 144 8.21 0.29 3.45
N ILE A 145 8.36 1.58 3.14
CA ILE A 145 7.52 2.65 3.71
C ILE A 145 6.04 2.39 3.39
N THR A 146 5.73 2.01 2.14
CA THR A 146 4.35 1.69 1.72
C THR A 146 3.78 0.51 2.52
N VAL A 147 4.56 -0.54 2.75
CA VAL A 147 4.16 -1.71 3.57
C VAL A 147 3.92 -1.29 5.02
N ILE A 148 4.84 -0.56 5.63
CA ILE A 148 4.74 -0.12 7.03
C ILE A 148 3.49 0.74 7.23
N LEU A 149 3.28 1.74 6.36
CA LEU A 149 2.06 2.56 6.39
C LEU A 149 0.80 1.70 6.27
N SER A 150 0.80 0.72 5.35
CA SER A 150 -0.34 -0.16 5.14
C SER A 150 -0.68 -1.02 6.37
N VAL A 151 0.34 -1.53 7.06
CA VAL A 151 0.17 -2.32 8.30
C VAL A 151 -0.33 -1.44 9.44
N ILE A 152 0.20 -0.23 9.60
CA ILE A 152 -0.29 0.72 10.62
C ILE A 152 -1.75 1.09 10.35
N ILE A 153 -2.11 1.38 9.09
CA ILE A 153 -3.50 1.70 8.71
C ILE A 153 -4.44 0.53 9.03
N LEU A 154 -4.00 -0.71 8.77
CA LEU A 154 -4.77 -1.91 9.11
C LEU A 154 -4.94 -2.06 10.62
N PHE A 155 -3.90 -1.79 11.41
CA PHE A 155 -3.99 -1.77 12.87
C PHE A 155 -4.99 -0.72 13.37
N LEU A 156 -4.93 0.52 12.85
CA LEU A 156 -5.90 1.56 13.21
C LEU A 156 -7.33 1.19 12.78
N ALA A 157 -7.50 0.48 11.66
CA ALA A 157 -8.80 -0.03 11.26
C ALA A 157 -9.36 -1.04 12.27
N ALA A 158 -8.52 -1.96 12.76
CA ALA A 158 -8.90 -2.89 13.83
C ALA A 158 -9.23 -2.15 15.13
N ALA A 159 -8.46 -1.12 15.48
CA ALA A 159 -8.69 -0.30 16.66
C ALA A 159 -10.01 0.47 16.62
N LEU A 160 -10.39 1.01 15.46
CA LEU A 160 -11.71 1.62 15.27
C LEU A 160 -12.83 0.58 15.42
N ASN A 161 -12.64 -0.62 14.88
CA ASN A 161 -13.64 -1.69 14.95
C ASN A 161 -13.86 -2.21 16.39
N SER A 162 -12.87 -2.11 17.28
CA SER A 162 -13.02 -2.47 18.70
C SER A 162 -13.59 -1.34 19.57
N GLY A 163 -14.06 -0.23 18.97
CA GLY A 163 -14.69 0.89 19.69
C GLY A 163 -13.71 1.99 20.12
N GLY A 164 -12.46 1.99 19.66
CA GLY A 164 -11.49 3.07 19.90
C GLY A 164 -10.99 3.20 21.33
N GLN A 165 -11.24 2.21 22.19
CA GLN A 165 -10.73 2.16 23.57
C GLN A 165 -9.36 1.48 23.58
N PHE A 166 -8.30 2.30 23.58
CA PHE A 166 -6.92 1.90 23.87
C PHE A 166 -6.24 3.01 24.67
#